data_AF-A0A942C7U8-F1
#
_entry.id   AF-A0A942C7U8-F1
#
_cell.length_a   1.000
_cell.length_b   1.000
_cell.length_c   1.000
_cell.angle_alpha   90.00
_cell.angle_beta   90.00
_cell.angle_gamma   90.00
#
_symmetry.space_group_name_H-M   'P 1'
#
loop_
_entity.id
_entity.type
_entity.pdbx_description
1 polymer ?
#
loop_
_entity_poly.entity_id
_entity_poly.type
_entity_poly.pdbx_seq_one_letter_code
_entity_poly.pdbx_strand_id
1 'polypeptide(L)'
;MHSFKSRRYNEPVIKLSDYPQLSLIAWNRRKESVVSEEEALSLYEANWRWVDENTLTLVEQKLIEELVQKVGNGVLLVSGFSNLARTKL
;
A
#
# COMPACT_ATOMS: atom_id res chain seq x y z
N MET A 1 1.68 -10.04 25.14
CA MET A 1 2.14 -10.34 23.76
C MET A 1 1.06 -9.94 22.79
N HIS A 2 1.39 -9.15 21.77
CA HIS A 2 0.45 -8.75 20.73
C HIS A 2 -0.15 -9.98 20.05
N SER A 3 -1.45 -10.17 20.30
CA SER A 3 -2.26 -11.23 19.73
C SER A 3 -2.40 -10.95 18.23
N PHE A 4 -1.67 -11.69 17.39
CA PHE A 4 -2.00 -11.88 15.98
C PHE A 4 -3.31 -12.68 15.93
N LYS A 5 -4.41 -12.04 16.33
CA LYS A 5 -5.76 -12.61 16.26
C LYS A 5 -5.96 -13.12 14.84
N SER A 6 -6.14 -14.43 14.73
CA SER A 6 -6.87 -15.11 13.67
C SER A 6 -6.56 -14.56 12.27
N ARG A 7 -5.41 -14.94 11.73
CA ARG A 7 -5.15 -14.90 10.28
C ARG A 7 -6.34 -15.54 9.59
N ARG A 8 -7.22 -14.74 8.99
CA ARG A 8 -8.34 -15.24 8.19
C ARG A 8 -7.70 -16.04 7.08
N TYR A 9 -7.97 -17.33 7.01
CA TYR A 9 -7.21 -18.30 6.20
C TYR A 9 -7.32 -18.11 4.67
N ASN A 10 -7.85 -16.98 4.19
CA ASN A 10 -8.07 -16.74 2.77
C ASN A 10 -7.97 -15.25 2.35
N GLU A 11 -7.32 -14.40 3.14
CA GLU A 11 -7.10 -13.00 2.71
C GLU A 11 -6.05 -12.94 1.60
N PRO A 12 -6.30 -12.17 0.53
CA PRO A 12 -5.30 -11.94 -0.51
C PRO A 12 -4.05 -11.31 0.10
N VAL A 13 -2.89 -11.83 -0.31
CA VAL A 13 -1.58 -11.35 0.16
C VAL A 13 -0.80 -10.73 -0.98
N ILE A 14 -0.07 -9.66 -0.68
CA ILE A 14 0.76 -8.90 -1.60
C ILE A 14 2.20 -9.19 -1.25
N LYS A 15 2.99 -9.64 -2.24
CA LYS A 15 4.42 -9.84 -2.07
C LYS A 15 5.16 -8.53 -2.33
N LEU A 16 5.95 -8.07 -1.35
CA LEU A 16 6.60 -6.77 -1.42
C LEU A 16 7.53 -6.65 -2.63
N SER A 17 8.26 -7.72 -2.97
CA SER A 17 9.22 -7.74 -4.09
C SER A 17 8.61 -7.42 -5.46
N ASP A 18 7.30 -7.54 -5.61
CA ASP A 18 6.62 -7.38 -6.91
C ASP A 18 6.35 -5.89 -7.21
N TYR A 19 6.52 -5.02 -6.20
CA TYR A 19 6.16 -3.61 -6.22
C TYR A 19 7.36 -2.77 -5.72
N PRO A 20 8.13 -2.14 -6.62
CA PRO A 20 9.39 -1.50 -6.27
C PRO A 20 9.28 -0.42 -5.17
N GLN A 21 8.29 0.46 -5.25
CA GLN A 21 8.10 1.52 -4.26
C GLN A 21 7.56 0.95 -2.94
N LEU A 22 6.63 0.00 -2.99
CA LEU A 22 6.17 -0.69 -1.78
C LEU A 22 7.31 -1.42 -1.06
N SER A 23 8.17 -2.11 -1.79
CA SER A 23 9.36 -2.74 -1.22
C SER A 23 10.34 -1.72 -0.62
N LEU A 24 10.45 -0.53 -1.21
CA LEU A 24 11.32 0.53 -0.75
C LEU A 24 10.82 1.11 0.59
N ILE A 25 9.53 1.46 0.66
CA ILE A 25 8.93 2.04 1.87
C ILE A 25 8.77 1.02 3.00
N ALA A 26 8.72 -0.28 2.69
CA ALA A 26 8.72 -1.38 3.64
C ALA A 26 10.14 -1.81 4.09
N TRP A 27 11.10 -0.88 4.15
CA TRP A 27 12.53 -1.14 4.41
C TRP A 27 12.84 -1.94 5.69
N ASN A 28 11.94 -1.93 6.67
CA ASN A 28 12.07 -2.72 7.90
C ASN A 28 11.60 -4.18 7.76
N ARG A 29 11.07 -4.57 6.60
CA ARG A 29 10.62 -5.92 6.26
C ARG A 29 11.57 -6.56 5.24
N ARG A 30 11.61 -7.90 5.19
CA ARG A 30 12.36 -8.61 4.13
C ARG A 30 11.63 -8.44 2.80
N LYS A 31 12.35 -8.31 1.69
CA LYS A 31 11.76 -8.13 0.34
C LYS A 31 10.82 -9.27 -0.06
N GLU A 32 11.10 -10.48 0.41
CA GLU A 32 10.29 -11.68 0.13
C GLU A 32 9.07 -11.80 1.05
N SER A 33 8.87 -10.85 1.96
CA SER A 33 7.72 -10.86 2.85
C SER A 33 6.43 -10.59 2.07
N VAL A 34 5.35 -11.17 2.58
CA VAL A 34 3.99 -10.90 2.12
C VAL A 34 3.23 -10.12 3.18
N VAL A 35 2.33 -9.25 2.75
CA VAL A 35 1.50 -8.39 3.59
C VAL A 35 0.05 -8.48 3.15
N SER A 36 -0.92 -8.17 4.02
CA SER A 36 -2.32 -8.04 3.59
C SER A 36 -2.53 -6.78 2.75
N GLU A 37 -3.70 -6.67 2.10
CA GLU A 37 -4.11 -5.47 1.38
C GLU A 37 -4.18 -4.23 2.30
N GLU A 38 -4.73 -4.39 3.51
CA GLU A 38 -4.82 -3.31 4.51
C GLU A 38 -3.43 -2.89 5.00
N GLU A 39 -2.53 -3.86 5.22
CA GLU A 39 -1.15 -3.57 5.59
C GLU A 39 -0.41 -2.85 4.46
N ALA A 40 -0.61 -3.24 3.20
CA ALA A 40 -0.02 -2.58 2.05
C ALA A 40 -0.51 -1.12 1.93
N LEU A 41 -1.83 -0.89 2.03
CA LEU A 41 -2.39 0.47 2.02
C LEU A 41 -1.83 1.31 3.17
N SER A 42 -1.78 0.75 4.38
CA SER A 42 -1.22 1.43 5.56
C SER A 42 0.26 1.81 5.37
N LEU A 43 1.05 0.97 4.69
CA LEU A 43 2.45 1.28 4.36
C LEU A 43 2.53 2.47 3.40
N TYR A 44 1.72 2.48 2.34
CA TYR A 44 1.65 3.61 1.40
C TYR A 44 1.24 4.90 2.10
N GLU A 45 0.15 4.89 2.87
CA GLU A 45 -0.37 6.07 3.56
C GLU A 45 0.64 6.68 4.54
N ALA A 46 1.26 5.84 5.37
CA ALA A 46 2.22 6.29 6.37
C ALA A 46 3.54 6.80 5.78
N ASN A 47 3.93 6.31 4.59
CA ASN A 47 5.25 6.54 4.01
C ASN A 47 5.21 7.24 2.65
N TRP A 48 4.06 7.78 2.23
CA TRP A 48 3.87 8.32 0.87
C TRP A 48 4.92 9.34 0.45
N ARG A 49 5.39 10.19 1.38
CA ARG A 49 6.46 11.16 1.12
C ARG A 49 7.79 10.55 0.63
N TRP A 50 7.97 9.24 0.78
CA TRP A 50 9.13 8.48 0.34
C TRP A 50 8.88 7.69 -0.95
N VAL A 51 7.64 7.69 -1.45
CA VAL A 51 7.28 7.10 -2.73
C VAL A 51 7.70 8.08 -3.83
N ASP A 52 8.54 7.61 -4.76
CA ASP A 52 8.82 8.34 -5.98
C ASP A 52 7.76 8.02 -7.03
N GLU A 53 6.77 8.91 -7.14
CA GLU A 53 5.62 8.77 -8.05
C GLU A 53 6.05 8.61 -9.52
N ASN A 54 7.19 9.17 -9.93
CA ASN A 54 7.67 9.06 -11.32
C ASN A 54 8.18 7.66 -11.68
N THR A 55 8.42 6.83 -10.66
CA THR A 55 8.97 5.47 -10.81
C THR A 55 7.94 4.39 -10.49
N LEU A 56 6.71 4.78 -10.12
CA LEU A 56 5.61 3.84 -9.94
C LEU A 56 5.31 3.15 -11.26
N THR A 57 5.46 1.82 -11.27
CA THR A 57 5.10 1.02 -12.44
C THR A 57 3.59 1.02 -12.66
N LEU A 58 3.13 0.76 -13.89
CA LEU A 58 1.69 0.68 -14.19
C LEU A 58 0.96 -0.35 -13.31
N VAL A 59 1.62 -1.46 -13.00
CA VAL A 59 1.06 -2.51 -12.13
C VAL A 59 0.95 -2.04 -10.68
N GLU A 60 1.92 -1.27 -10.21
CA GLU A 60 1.93 -0.71 -8.85
C GLU A 60 0.91 0.42 -8.68
N GLN A 61 0.76 1.29 -9.69
CA GLN A 61 -0.31 2.30 -9.72
C GLN A 61 -1.69 1.63 -9.61
N LYS A 62 -1.93 0.62 -10.45
CA LYS A 62 -3.17 -0.15 -10.43
C LYS A 62 -3.41 -0.83 -9.06
N LEU A 63 -2.35 -1.37 -8.44
CA LEU A 63 -2.47 -1.92 -7.09
C LEU A 63 -2.94 -0.85 -6.10
N ILE A 64 -2.30 0.32 -6.08
CA ILE A 64 -2.66 1.41 -5.17
C ILE A 64 -4.13 1.82 -5.36
N GLU A 65 -4.58 1.94 -6.61
CA GLU A 65 -5.98 2.24 -6.94
C GLU A 65 -6.94 1.19 -6.39
N GLU A 66 -6.65 -0.09 -6.62
CA GLU A 66 -7.46 -1.21 -6.12
C GLU A 66 -7.52 -1.22 -4.59
N LEU A 67 -6.39 -1.00 -3.92
CA LEU A 67 -6.31 -0.92 -2.47
C LEU A 67 -7.15 0.24 -1.91
N VAL A 68 -7.01 1.42 -2.51
CA VAL A 68 -7.78 2.62 -2.11
C VAL A 68 -9.28 2.37 -2.26
N GLN A 69 -9.72 1.76 -3.36
CA GLN A 69 -11.14 1.46 -3.57
C GLN A 69 -11.66 0.36 -2.63
N LYS A 70 -10.87 -0.70 -2.41
CA LYS A 70 -11.32 -1.90 -1.71
C LYS A 70 -11.27 -1.76 -0.19
N VAL A 71 -10.18 -1.21 0.34
CA VAL A 71 -9.92 -1.13 1.79
C VAL A 71 -9.73 0.30 2.31
N GLY A 72 -9.52 1.28 1.41
CA GLY A 72 -9.38 2.71 1.74
C GLY A 72 -10.65 3.56 1.61
N ASN A 73 -11.82 2.96 1.34
CA ASN A 73 -13.08 3.67 1.10
C ASN A 73 -13.01 4.73 -0.03
N GLY A 74 -12.14 4.52 -1.01
CA GLY A 74 -11.93 5.40 -2.15
C GLY A 74 -11.04 6.62 -1.88
N VAL A 75 -10.39 6.70 -0.70
CA VAL A 75 -9.51 7.82 -0.34
C VAL A 75 -8.15 7.29 0.12
N LEU A 76 -7.07 7.90 -0.38
CA LEU A 76 -5.70 7.64 0.08
C LEU A 76 -5.33 8.68 1.14
N LEU A 77 -5.04 8.24 2.37
CA LEU A 77 -4.75 9.14 3.49
C LEU A 77 -3.26 9.46 3.60
N VAL A 78 -2.80 10.51 2.91
CA VAL A 78 -1.39 10.92 2.93
C VAL A 78 -1.19 12.26 3.63
N SER A 79 -0.21 12.29 4.53
CA SER A 79 0.19 13.53 5.20
C SER A 79 0.99 14.39 4.22
N GLY A 80 0.39 15.48 3.72
CA GLY A 80 1.06 16.43 2.83
C GLY A 80 0.28 16.87 1.59
N PHE A 81 -0.89 16.30 1.32
CA PHE A 81 -1.75 16.74 0.21
C PHE A 81 -3.05 17.37 0.72
N SER A 82 -3.05 18.69 0.83
CA SER A 82 -4.28 19.48 0.82
C SER A 82 -4.85 19.50 -0.61
N ASN A 83 -6.03 18.89 -0.81
CA ASN A 83 -6.93 19.05 -1.96
C ASN A 83 -6.56 18.45 -3.34
N LEU A 84 -6.14 17.18 -3.45
CA LEU A 84 -6.11 16.49 -4.76
C LEU A 84 -6.95 15.21 -4.88
N ALA A 85 -7.88 14.94 -3.95
CA ALA A 85 -8.86 13.85 -4.10
C ALA A 85 -9.99 14.17 -5.10
N ARG A 86 -9.71 14.99 -6.13
CA ARG A 86 -10.69 15.35 -7.15
C ARG A 86 -10.08 15.39 -8.55
N THR A 87 -9.30 14.37 -8.89
CA THR A 87 -9.05 14.08 -10.30
C THR A 87 -9.31 12.61 -10.53
N LYS A 88 -10.35 12.36 -11.33
CA LYS A 88 -10.67 11.08 -11.92
C LYS A 88 -9.41 10.46 -12.51
N LEU A 89 -9.18 9.20 -12.16
CA LEU A 89 -8.59 8.23 -13.08
C LEU A 89 -9.59 7.92 -14.19
#